data_AF-A0A2V8K4F9-F1
#
_entry.id   AF-A0A2V8K4F9-F1
#
_cell.length_a   1.000
_cell.length_b   1.000
_cell.length_c   1.000
_cell.angle_alpha   90.00
_cell.angle_beta   90.00
_cell.angle_gamma   90.00
#
_symmetry.space_group_name_H-M   'P 1'
#
loop_
_entity.id
_entity.type
_entity.pdbx_description
1 polymer ?
#
loop_
_entity_poly.entity_id
_entity_poly.type
_entity_poly.pdbx_seq_one_letter_code
_entity_poly.pdbx_strand_id
1 'polypeptide(L)'
;MRSVELVPLQVKAAFAGLTKESGFEMADPGQDFQLTDVIVQGKLPWRRMILAGISDTTCFLHYERGGRGHTYYLVVFTTNSSGAMLIWSGSLPEPAATITQLRFLVRVAPTLPNGDLAF
;
A
#
# COMPACT_ATOMS: atom_id res chain seq x y z
N MET A 1 7.85 1.47 10.23
CA MET A 1 7.87 2.89 9.82
C MET A 1 6.45 3.41 9.80
N ARG A 2 6.21 4.70 10.10
CA ARG A 2 4.86 5.30 10.15
C ARG A 2 4.76 6.65 9.40
N SER A 3 5.63 6.89 8.42
CA SER A 3 5.53 8.08 7.58
C SER A 3 5.81 7.75 6.12
N VAL A 4 5.01 8.33 5.21
CA VAL A 4 5.16 8.24 3.76
C VAL A 4 6.43 8.92 3.27
N GLU A 5 6.96 9.90 4.00
CA GLU A 5 8.16 10.64 3.60
C GLU A 5 9.37 9.71 3.51
N LEU A 6 9.46 8.77 4.44
CA LEU A 6 10.53 7.79 4.56
C LEU A 6 10.46 6.67 3.49
N VAL A 7 9.39 6.59 2.70
CA VAL A 7 9.32 5.64 1.58
C VAL A 7 10.34 6.04 0.51
N PRO A 8 11.21 5.13 0.03
CA PRO A 8 12.22 5.45 -0.98
C PRO A 8 11.59 6.01 -2.26
N LEU A 9 12.24 7.00 -2.87
CA LEU A 9 11.71 7.69 -4.05
C LEU A 9 11.37 6.72 -5.20
N GLN A 10 12.23 5.73 -5.43
CA GLN A 10 11.99 4.68 -6.42
C GLN A 10 10.75 3.82 -6.14
N VAL A 11 10.46 3.55 -4.85
CA VAL A 11 9.25 2.84 -4.44
C VAL A 11 8.03 3.72 -4.62
N LYS A 12 8.12 5.02 -4.30
CA LYS A 12 7.06 6.00 -4.58
C LYS A 12 6.69 6.04 -6.07
N ALA A 13 7.70 6.09 -6.94
CA ALA A 13 7.50 6.08 -8.39
C ALA A 13 6.88 4.77 -8.89
N ALA A 14 7.38 3.61 -8.43
CA ALA A 14 6.84 2.31 -8.80
C ALA A 14 5.39 2.14 -8.31
N PHE A 15 5.07 2.64 -7.11
CA PHE A 15 3.73 2.60 -6.55
C PHE A 15 2.75 3.51 -7.32
N ALA A 16 3.17 4.70 -7.72
CA ALA A 16 2.38 5.58 -8.58
C ALA A 16 2.04 4.90 -9.91
N GLY A 17 3.04 4.26 -10.55
CA GLY A 17 2.83 3.47 -11.76
C GLY A 17 1.88 2.28 -11.55
N LEU A 18 2.01 1.57 -10.44
CA LEU A 18 1.12 0.45 -10.07
C LEU A 18 -0.34 0.92 -9.92
N THR A 19 -0.55 2.07 -9.30
CA THR A 19 -1.89 2.60 -8.99
C THR A 19 -2.47 3.49 -10.09
N LYS A 20 -1.71 3.74 -11.16
CA LYS A 20 -2.06 4.63 -12.28
C LYS A 20 -2.34 6.07 -11.85
N GLU A 21 -1.66 6.51 -10.79
CA GLU A 21 -1.73 7.88 -10.28
C GLU A 21 -0.58 8.71 -10.87
N SER A 22 -0.75 10.04 -10.93
CA SER A 22 0.32 10.94 -11.40
C SER A 22 1.51 11.05 -10.43
N GLY A 23 1.33 10.57 -9.20
CA GLY A 23 2.32 10.65 -8.12
C GLY A 23 2.03 9.66 -7.01
N PHE A 24 2.77 9.77 -5.91
CA PHE A 24 2.56 8.94 -4.74
C PHE A 24 1.39 9.47 -3.89
N GLU A 25 0.17 9.04 -4.24
CA GLU A 25 -1.08 9.45 -3.60
C GLU A 25 -1.44 8.52 -2.44
N MET A 26 -0.84 8.76 -1.27
CA MET A 26 -1.11 8.01 -0.03
C MET A 26 -0.93 8.92 1.19
N ALA A 27 -1.92 8.92 2.08
CA ALA A 27 -1.86 9.62 3.36
C ALA A 27 -0.99 8.89 4.39
N ASP A 28 -0.44 9.64 5.33
CA ASP A 28 0.22 9.08 6.52
C ASP A 28 -0.75 8.29 7.40
N PRO A 29 -0.25 7.33 8.20
CA PRO A 29 -1.08 6.62 9.18
C PRO A 29 -1.83 7.60 10.11
N GLY A 30 -3.15 7.41 10.19
CA GLY A 30 -4.05 8.23 11.01
C GLY A 30 -4.46 9.58 10.44
N GLN A 31 -3.94 10.00 9.27
CA GLN A 31 -4.41 11.22 8.59
C GLN A 31 -5.71 10.98 7.82
N ASP A 32 -6.35 12.07 7.40
CA ASP A 32 -7.57 12.01 6.59
C ASP A 32 -7.28 11.50 5.17
N PHE A 33 -8.22 10.73 4.63
CA PHE A 33 -8.20 10.18 3.28
C PHE A 33 -9.64 9.97 2.78
N GLN A 34 -9.84 9.76 1.49
CA GLN A 34 -11.16 9.44 0.95
C GLN A 34 -11.56 8.00 1.31
N LEU A 35 -12.31 7.85 2.40
CA LEU A 35 -12.78 6.54 2.89
C LEU A 35 -13.92 5.97 2.02
N THR A 36 -14.86 6.81 1.61
CA THR A 36 -16.04 6.40 0.84
C THR A 36 -15.97 6.89 -0.60
N ASP A 37 -16.82 6.37 -1.48
CA ASP A 37 -17.00 6.89 -2.84
C ASP A 37 -17.66 8.28 -2.90
N VAL A 38 -18.20 8.77 -1.77
CA VAL A 38 -18.59 10.17 -1.60
C VAL A 38 -17.32 11.03 -1.50
N ILE A 39 -17.10 11.85 -2.52
CA ILE A 39 -15.97 12.79 -2.58
C ILE A 39 -16.21 13.90 -1.54
N VAL A 40 -15.45 13.88 -0.46
CA VAL A 40 -15.38 15.01 0.49
C VAL A 40 -14.63 16.16 -0.20
N GLN A 41 -15.06 17.40 0.03
CA GLN A 41 -14.40 18.58 -0.53
C GLN A 41 -12.91 18.60 -0.13
N GLY A 42 -12.03 18.52 -1.13
CA GLY A 42 -10.58 18.46 -0.93
C GLY A 42 -9.94 17.37 -1.78
N LYS A 43 -8.68 17.56 -2.18
CA LYS A 43 -7.87 16.54 -2.88
C LYS A 43 -7.27 15.55 -1.86
N LEU A 44 -8.11 14.88 -1.09
CA LEU A 44 -7.66 13.82 -0.21
C LEU A 44 -7.27 12.58 -1.04
N PRO A 45 -6.18 11.88 -0.70
CA PRO A 45 -5.81 10.65 -1.39
C PRO A 45 -6.83 9.55 -1.11
N TRP A 46 -6.97 8.59 -2.02
CA TRP A 46 -7.83 7.41 -1.86
C TRP A 46 -7.26 6.34 -0.95
N ARG A 47 -6.00 6.49 -0.54
CA ARG A 47 -5.23 5.48 0.17
C ARG A 47 -4.59 6.08 1.41
N ARG A 48 -4.51 5.28 2.48
CA ARG A 48 -3.79 5.64 3.70
C ARG A 48 -2.86 4.52 4.13
N MET A 49 -1.63 4.87 4.47
CA MET A 49 -0.67 3.91 4.98
C MET A 49 -1.12 3.38 6.34
N ILE A 50 -1.05 2.06 6.54
CA ILE A 50 -1.24 1.44 7.85
C ILE A 50 0.14 1.17 8.45
N LEU A 51 0.98 0.42 7.73
CA LEU A 51 2.37 0.18 8.13
C LEU A 51 3.27 -0.07 6.92
N ALA A 52 4.54 0.26 7.07
CA ALA A 52 5.55 -0.04 6.07
C ALA A 52 6.84 -0.53 6.72
N GLY A 53 7.60 -1.32 5.96
CA GLY A 53 8.94 -1.77 6.31
C GLY A 53 9.89 -1.59 5.15
N ILE A 54 11.14 -1.25 5.47
CA ILE A 54 12.23 -1.00 4.54
C ILE A 54 13.42 -1.85 5.00
N SER A 55 14.09 -2.44 4.03
CA SER A 55 15.41 -3.09 4.14
C SER A 55 16.27 -2.64 2.95
N ASP A 56 17.50 -3.09 2.89
CA ASP A 56 18.44 -2.71 1.82
C ASP A 56 17.93 -3.08 0.41
N THR A 57 17.21 -4.19 0.28
CA THR A 57 16.81 -4.76 -1.02
C THR A 57 15.30 -4.89 -1.20
N THR A 58 14.51 -4.61 -0.17
CA THR A 58 13.04 -4.69 -0.24
C THR A 58 12.35 -3.60 0.57
N CYS A 59 11.20 -3.16 0.07
CA CYS A 59 10.27 -2.28 0.77
C CYS A 59 8.85 -2.81 0.61
N PHE A 60 8.07 -2.84 1.68
CA PHE A 60 6.66 -3.18 1.60
C PHE A 60 5.79 -2.04 2.14
N LEU A 61 4.60 -1.90 1.56
CA LEU A 61 3.57 -0.97 1.97
C LEU A 61 2.29 -1.75 2.26
N HIS A 62 1.80 -1.67 3.49
CA HIS A 62 0.46 -2.08 3.87
C HIS A 62 -0.42 -0.84 4.01
N TYR A 63 -1.53 -0.80 3.29
CA TYR A 63 -2.40 0.37 3.21
C TYR A 63 -3.87 -0.03 3.12
N GLU A 64 -4.73 0.92 3.49
CA GLU A 64 -6.15 0.85 3.24
C GLU A 64 -6.50 1.72 2.02
N ARG A 65 -7.57 1.32 1.32
CA ARG A 65 -8.15 2.07 0.20
C ARG A 65 -9.64 2.23 0.42
N GLY A 66 -10.13 3.45 0.23
CA GLY A 66 -11.54 3.76 0.25
C GLY A 66 -12.23 3.61 -1.10
N GLY A 67 -13.49 4.02 -1.17
CA GLY A 67 -14.34 3.92 -2.36
C GLY A 67 -15.64 3.18 -2.03
N ARG A 68 -16.15 2.38 -2.99
CA ARG A 68 -17.38 1.59 -2.77
C ARG A 68 -17.24 0.56 -1.66
N GLY A 69 -16.02 0.08 -1.42
CA GLY A 69 -15.66 -0.80 -0.33
C GLY A 69 -14.37 -0.32 0.33
N HIS A 70 -14.29 -0.49 1.64
CA HIS A 70 -13.08 -0.25 2.40
C HIS A 70 -12.23 -1.53 2.38
N THR A 71 -11.04 -1.44 1.79
CA THR A 71 -10.22 -2.61 1.46
C THR A 71 -8.79 -2.42 1.95
N TYR A 72 -8.10 -3.55 2.19
CA TYR A 72 -6.75 -3.57 2.74
C TYR A 72 -5.82 -4.31 1.80
N TYR A 73 -4.64 -3.74 1.57
CA TYR A 73 -3.69 -4.27 0.62
C TYR A 73 -2.28 -4.30 1.19
N LEU A 74 -1.48 -5.25 0.73
CA LEU A 74 -0.05 -5.29 0.94
C LEU A 74 0.64 -5.40 -0.43
N VAL A 75 1.65 -4.57 -0.65
CA VAL A 75 2.53 -4.63 -1.81
C VAL A 75 3.97 -4.72 -1.34
N VAL A 76 4.78 -5.50 -2.04
CA VAL A 76 6.20 -5.69 -1.75
C VAL A 76 6.98 -5.39 -3.02
N PHE A 77 7.95 -4.50 -2.89
CA PHE A 77 8.88 -4.14 -3.94
C PHE A 77 10.27 -4.66 -3.60
N THR A 78 10.99 -5.16 -4.60
CA THR A 78 12.45 -5.21 -4.54
C THR A 78 13.02 -3.87 -4.99
N THR A 79 14.15 -3.48 -4.41
CA THR A 79 14.85 -2.24 -4.69
C THR A 79 16.29 -2.51 -5.09
N ASN A 80 16.75 -1.87 -6.17
CA ASN A 80 18.15 -1.89 -6.59
C ASN A 80 18.54 -0.51 -7.17
N SER A 81 19.75 -0.38 -7.70
CA SER A 81 20.24 0.87 -8.30
C SER A 81 19.45 1.34 -9.53
N SER A 82 18.69 0.46 -10.17
CA SER A 82 17.87 0.76 -11.35
C SER A 82 16.43 1.16 -10.99
N GLY A 83 16.03 1.03 -9.72
CA GLY A 83 14.71 1.45 -9.23
C GLY A 83 14.05 0.40 -8.33
N ALA A 84 12.71 0.42 -8.31
CA ALA A 84 11.89 -0.54 -7.58
C ALA A 84 11.00 -1.34 -8.53
N MET A 85 10.83 -2.63 -8.25
CA MET A 85 9.94 -3.53 -8.99
C MET A 85 8.99 -4.25 -8.05
N LEU A 86 7.72 -4.33 -8.40
CA LEU A 86 6.74 -5.10 -7.65
C LEU A 86 7.11 -6.59 -7.74
N ILE A 87 7.28 -7.23 -6.60
CA ILE A 87 7.56 -8.68 -6.51
C ILE A 87 6.39 -9.46 -5.88
N TRP A 88 5.51 -8.78 -5.16
CA TRP A 88 4.31 -9.39 -4.59
C TRP A 88 3.24 -8.34 -4.29
N SER A 89 1.97 -8.70 -4.47
CA SER A 89 0.83 -7.92 -4.02
C SER A 89 -0.31 -8.84 -3.57
N GLY A 90 -1.13 -8.39 -2.62
CA GLY A 90 -2.34 -9.10 -2.22
C GLY A 90 -3.29 -8.25 -1.39
N SER A 91 -4.56 -8.62 -1.39
CA SER A 91 -5.58 -8.08 -0.48
C SER A 91 -5.57 -8.83 0.84
N LEU A 92 -5.81 -8.12 1.94
CA LEU A 92 -5.96 -8.69 3.28
C LEU A 92 -7.41 -8.51 3.74
N PRO A 93 -7.95 -9.46 4.54
CA PRO A 93 -9.32 -9.38 5.02
C PRO A 93 -9.53 -8.25 6.05
N GLU A 94 -8.46 -7.80 6.71
CA GLU A 94 -8.48 -6.81 7.78
C GLU A 94 -7.12 -6.06 7.86
N PRO A 95 -7.04 -4.90 8.54
CA PRO A 95 -5.80 -4.17 8.68
C PRO A 95 -4.88 -4.84 9.72
N ALA A 96 -3.59 -4.94 9.42
CA ALA A 96 -2.57 -5.34 10.38
C ALA A 96 -1.99 -4.13 11.09
N ALA A 97 -2.03 -4.08 12.43
CA ALA A 97 -1.37 -3.01 13.18
C ALA A 97 0.13 -3.29 13.43
N THR A 98 0.56 -4.55 13.28
CA THR A 98 1.93 -5.00 13.58
C THR A 98 2.45 -5.93 12.50
N ILE A 99 3.78 -6.06 12.40
CA ILE A 99 4.41 -7.01 11.46
C ILE A 99 4.06 -8.47 11.78
N THR A 100 3.84 -8.80 13.05
CA THR A 100 3.42 -10.14 13.48
C THR A 100 2.03 -10.46 12.95
N GLN A 101 1.08 -9.54 13.10
CA GLN A 101 -0.26 -9.68 12.52
C GLN A 101 -0.21 -9.73 10.99
N LEU A 102 0.61 -8.88 10.36
CA LEU A 102 0.75 -8.86 8.91
C LEU A 102 1.24 -10.22 8.38
N ARG A 103 2.26 -10.80 9.02
CA ARG A 103 2.77 -12.14 8.68
C ARG A 103 1.72 -13.23 8.89
N PHE A 104 0.90 -13.12 9.93
CA PHE A 104 -0.20 -14.05 10.14
C PHE A 104 -1.23 -13.95 9.01
N LEU A 105 -1.68 -12.74 8.69
CA LEU A 105 -2.68 -12.50 7.64
C LEU A 105 -2.22 -12.97 6.26
N VAL A 106 -0.96 -12.72 5.88
CA VAL A 106 -0.41 -13.20 4.60
C VAL A 106 -0.41 -14.73 4.51
N ARG A 107 -0.25 -15.45 5.62
CA ARG A 107 -0.25 -16.93 5.62
C ARG A 107 -1.64 -17.52 5.48
N VAL A 108 -2.66 -16.83 5.98
CA VAL A 108 -4.05 -17.33 6.00
C VAL A 108 -4.89 -16.75 4.87
N ALA A 109 -4.42 -15.68 4.21
CA ALA A 109 -5.08 -15.13 3.03
C ALA A 109 -5.10 -16.16 1.89
N PRO A 110 -6.24 -16.38 1.22
CA PRO A 110 -6.29 -17.19 0.02
C PRO A 110 -5.32 -16.63 -1.02
N THR A 111 -4.53 -17.49 -1.66
CA THR A 111 -3.70 -17.07 -2.81
C THR A 111 -4.63 -16.68 -3.95
N LEU A 112 -4.76 -15.38 -4.22
CA LEU A 112 -5.50 -14.92 -5.39
C LEU A 112 -4.70 -15.30 -6.65
N PRO A 113 -5.36 -15.83 -7.71
CA PRO A 113 -4.69 -16.07 -8.97
C PRO A 113 -4.13 -14.77 -9.53
N ASN A 114 -2.97 -14.86 -10.19
CA ASN A 114 -2.26 -13.74 -10.83
C ASN A 114 -3.21 -12.95 -11.75
N GLY A 115 -3.79 -11.87 -11.25
CA GLY A 115 -4.81 -11.10 -11.97
C GLY A 115 -5.50 -10.05 -11.09
N ASP A 116 -5.70 -10.35 -9.80
CA ASP A 116 -6.21 -9.39 -8.82
C ASP A 116 -5.07 -8.54 -8.26
N LEU A 117 -4.60 -7.61 -9.07
CA LEU A 117 -3.68 -6.57 -8.61
C LEU A 117 -4.38 -5.72 -7.55
N ALA A 118 -3.64 -5.42 -6.49
CA ALA A 118 -4.05 -4.47 -5.45
C ALA A 118 -4.19 -3.08 -6.07
N PHE A 119 -5.37 -2.75 -6.61
CA PHE A 119 -5.71 -1.40 -7.06
C PHE A 119 -6.46 -0.66 -5.97
#